data_AF-A0A840MR23-F1
#
_entry.id   AF-A0A840MR23-F1
#
_cell.length_a   1.000
_cell.length_b   1.000
_cell.length_c   1.000
_cell.angle_alpha   90.00
_cell.angle_beta   90.00
_cell.angle_gamma   90.00
#
_symmetry.space_group_name_H-M   'P 1'
#
loop_
_entity.id
_entity.type
_entity.pdbx_description
1 polymer ?
#
loop_
_entity_poly.entity_id
_entity_poly.type
_entity_poly.pdbx_seq_one_letter_code
_entity_poly.pdbx_strand_id
1 'polypeptide(L)' 'MGSVVELASYRPKTVRHEDFGPAFYCTRCACEQFYLHASGDVRCVKCNAIMRNISVIVGRVADSKL' A
#
# COMPACT_ATOMS: atom_id res chain seq x y z
N MET A 1 21.22 -0.94 8.28
CA MET A 1 20.42 -0.79 9.51
C MET A 1 19.22 0.06 9.18
N GLY A 2 18.00 -0.43 9.39
CA GLY A 2 16.78 0.38 9.19
C GLY A 2 16.46 1.16 10.47
N SER A 3 15.94 2.38 10.33
CA SER A 3 15.39 3.15 11.45
C SER A 3 13.96 2.69 11.75
N VAL A 4 13.64 2.54 13.04
CA VAL A 4 12.26 2.32 13.49
C VAL A 4 11.59 3.70 13.58
N VAL A 5 10.48 3.87 12.87
CA VAL A 5 9.72 5.13 12.84
C VAL A 5 8.30 4.83 13.31
N GLU A 6 7.78 5.66 14.23
CA GLU A 6 6.38 5.55 14.65
C GLU A 6 5.45 5.96 13.50
N LEU A 7 4.49 5.09 13.18
CA LEU A 7 3.57 5.32 12.07
C LEU A 7 2.77 6.61 12.21
N ALA A 8 2.40 6.98 13.45
CA ALA A 8 1.70 8.23 13.74
C ALA A 8 2.51 9.47 13.33
N SER A 9 3.84 9.40 13.40
CA SER A 9 4.76 10.47 13.02
C SER A 9 4.90 10.62 11.50
N TYR A 10 4.63 9.56 10.73
CA TYR A 10 4.67 9.58 9.27
C TYR A 10 3.32 10.00 8.64
N ARG A 11 2.25 10.07 9.44
CA ARG A 11 0.91 10.42 8.97
C ARG A 11 0.85 11.92 8.63
N PRO A 12 0.60 12.31 7.37
CA PRO A 12 0.37 13.71 7.05
C PRO A 12 -0.86 14.20 7.82
N LYS A 13 -0.75 15.40 8.40
CA LYS A 13 -1.81 15.98 9.26
C LYS A 13 -3.05 16.42 8.47
N THR A 14 -2.92 16.53 7.15
CA THR A 14 -3.97 16.95 6.21
C THR A 14 -4.02 15.96 5.05
N VAL A 15 -4.74 14.86 5.22
CA VAL A 15 -5.01 13.91 4.13
C VAL A 15 -6.51 13.82 3.97
N ARG A 16 -7.00 14.04 2.75
CA ARG A 16 -8.43 13.89 2.46
C ARG A 16 -8.76 12.40 2.45
N HIS A 17 -9.91 12.04 3.00
CA HIS A 17 -10.34 10.64 3.08
C HIS A 17 -10.46 9.96 1.69
N GLU A 18 -10.64 10.78 0.66
CA GLU A 18 -10.72 10.43 -0.77
C GLU A 18 -9.39 9.90 -1.33
N ASP A 19 -8.27 10.28 -0.71
CA ASP A 19 -6.92 9.83 -1.08
C ASP A 19 -6.58 8.45 -0.47
N PHE A 20 -7.49 7.88 0.33
CA PHE A 20 -7.31 6.57 0.95
C PHE A 20 -8.09 5.51 0.20
N GLY A 21 -7.37 4.67 -0.55
CA GLY A 21 -7.87 3.41 -1.08
C GLY A 21 -7.04 2.24 -0.58
N PRO A 22 -7.62 1.03 -0.50
CA PRO A 22 -6.84 -0.18 -0.25
C PRO A 22 -5.80 -0.37 -1.37
N ALA A 23 -4.53 -0.22 -1.03
CA ALA A 23 -3.38 -0.50 -1.88
C ALA A 23 -2.82 -1.89 -1.53
N PHE A 24 -2.65 -2.73 -2.55
CA PHE A 24 -2.07 -4.05 -2.41
C PHE A 24 -0.81 -4.14 -3.26
N TYR A 25 0.27 -4.61 -2.65
CA TYR A 25 1.56 -4.77 -3.32
C TYR A 25 2.18 -6.11 -2.95
N CYS A 26 2.66 -6.84 -3.96
CA CYS A 26 3.31 -8.11 -3.74
C CYS A 26 4.80 -7.92 -3.47
N THR A 27 5.22 -8.17 -2.23
CA THR A 27 6.63 -8.07 -1.81
C THR A 27 7.55 -9.12 -2.42
N ARG A 28 7.01 -10.17 -3.07
CA ARG A 28 7.81 -11.23 -3.70
C ARG A 28 8.20 -10.92 -5.14
N CYS A 29 7.28 -10.35 -5.93
CA CYS A 29 7.48 -10.14 -7.36
C CYS A 29 7.16 -8.71 -7.82
N ALA A 30 7.06 -7.77 -6.87
CA ALA A 30 6.82 -6.35 -7.11
C ALA A 30 5.60 -6.07 -8.01
N CYS A 31 4.53 -6.86 -7.85
CA CYS A 31 3.32 -6.74 -8.66
C CYS A 31 2.20 -6.04 -7.88
N GLU A 32 1.53 -5.11 -8.54
CA GLU A 32 0.39 -4.34 -7.99
C GLU A 32 -0.97 -4.93 -8.42
N GLN A 33 -0.97 -5.86 -9.37
CA GLN A 33 -2.19 -6.52 -9.84
C GLN A 33 -2.54 -7.69 -8.93
N PHE A 34 -3.80 -7.73 -8.53
CA PHE A 34 -4.37 -8.75 -7.67
C PHE A 34 -5.73 -9.21 -8.17
N TYR A 35 -6.16 -10.37 -7.70
CA TYR A 35 -7.55 -10.79 -7.77
C TYR A 35 -8.08 -11.03 -6.36
N LEU A 36 -9.38 -10.77 -6.19
CA LEU A 36 -10.09 -11.04 -4.94
C LEU A 36 -10.66 -12.45 -5.02
N HIS A 37 -10.22 -13.32 -4.11
CA HIS A 37 -10.75 -14.67 -4.02
C HIS A 37 -12.10 -14.65 -3.29
N ALA A 38 -12.99 -15.59 -3.61
CA ALA A 38 -14.32 -15.65 -2.98
C ALA A 38 -14.28 -15.87 -1.45
N SER A 39 -13.18 -16.41 -0.93
CA SER A 39 -12.90 -16.52 0.52
C SER A 39 -12.64 -15.17 1.19
N GLY A 40 -12.45 -14.09 0.42
CA GLY A 40 -12.07 -12.77 0.92
C GLY A 40 -10.56 -12.49 0.87
N ASP A 41 -9.74 -13.45 0.44
CA ASP A 41 -8.29 -13.29 0.35
C ASP A 41 -7.89 -12.50 -0.90
N VAL A 42 -6.90 -11.62 -0.78
CA VAL A 42 -6.30 -10.91 -1.92
C VAL A 42 -5.02 -11.62 -2.35
N ARG A 43 -4.90 -11.96 -3.64
CA ARG A 43 -3.76 -12.72 -4.17
C ARG A 43 -3.14 -12.07 -5.39
N CYS A 44 -1.81 -12.18 -5.48
CA CYS A 44 -1.04 -11.66 -6.60
C CYS A 44 -1.33 -12.44 -7.88
N VAL A 45 -1.57 -11.73 -9.00
CA VAL A 45 -1.81 -12.33 -10.31
C VAL A 45 -0.59 -13.10 -10.83
N LYS A 46 0.64 -12.68 -10.49
CA LYS A 46 1.88 -13.29 -11.00
C LYS A 46 2.36 -14.51 -10.22
N CYS A 47 2.47 -14.39 -8.90
CA CYS A 47 3.11 -15.42 -8.07
C CYS A 47 2.14 -16.12 -7.10
N ASN A 48 0.86 -15.77 -7.14
CA ASN A 48 -0.20 -16.34 -6.30
C ASN A 48 0.00 -16.17 -4.79
N ALA A 49 0.95 -15.33 -4.38
CA ALA A 49 1.18 -15.02 -2.97
C ALA A 49 -0.01 -14.26 -2.38
N ILE A 50 -0.33 -14.55 -1.12
CA ILE A 50 -1.29 -13.79 -0.33
C ILE A 50 -0.72 -12.38 -0.12
N MET A 51 -1.53 -11.37 -0.45
CA MET A 51 -1.17 -9.96 -0.31
C MET A 51 -1.87 -9.39 0.92
N ARG A 52 -1.12 -8.67 1.75
CA ARG A 52 -1.71 -7.86 2.82
C ARG A 52 -1.93 -6.45 2.29
N ASN A 53 -2.93 -5.77 2.84
CA ASN A 53 -3.13 -4.35 2.60
C ASN A 53 -1.87 -3.60 3.07
N ILE A 54 -1.21 -2.89 2.16
CA ILE A 54 -0.01 -2.11 2.46
C ILE A 54 -0.30 -0.60 2.54
N SER A 55 -1.57 -0.20 2.54
CA SER A 55 -1.94 1.21 2.54
C SER A 55 -1.46 1.88 3.80
N VAL A 56 -0.39 2.64 3.65
CA VAL A 56 -0.06 3.76 4.50
C VAL A 56 -0.32 4.98 3.63
N ILE A 57 -1.48 5.60 3.81
CA ILE A 57 -1.82 6.95 3.34
C ILE A 57 -1.26 7.28 1.95
N VAL A 58 -2.06 7.07 0.91
CA VAL A 58 -1.68 7.52 -0.43
C VAL A 58 -1.91 9.04 -0.52
N GLY A 59 -1.15 9.82 0.23
CA GLY A 59 -0.81 11.14 -0.27
C GLY A 59 0.02 10.87 -1.50
N ARG A 60 -0.55 11.00 -2.71
CA ARG A 60 0.27 11.19 -3.91
C ARG A 60 1.25 12.29 -3.52
N VAL A 61 2.54 11.95 -3.41
CA VAL A 61 3.57 12.96 -3.33
C VAL A 61 3.50 13.63 -4.69
N ALA A 62 2.66 14.66 -4.80
CA ALA A 62 2.64 15.53 -5.96
C ALA A 62 4.09 15.99 -6.11
N ASP A 63 4.68 15.69 -7.27
CA ASP A 63 6.03 16.08 -7.66
C ASP A 63 6.42 17.40 -7.01
N SER A 64 7.11 17.30 -5.88
CA SER A 64 7.76 18.44 -5.29
C SER A 64 8.97 18.64 -6.18
N LYS A 65 8.82 19.52 -7.18
CA LYS A 65 9.94 20.08 -7.92
C LYS A 65 10.95 20.56 -6.87
N LEU A 66 12.02 19.78 -6.71
CA LEU A 66 13.30 20.27 -6.23
C LEU A 66 13.91 21.20 -7.29
#